data_AF-A0A6A1V1K5-F1
#
_entry.id   AF-A0A6A1V1K5-F1
#
_cell.length_a   1.000
_cell.length_b   1.000
_cell.length_c   1.000
_cell.angle_alpha   90.00
_cell.angle_beta   90.00
_cell.angle_gamma   90.00
#
_symmetry.space_group_name_H-M   'P 1'
#
loop_
_entity.id
_entity.type
_entity.pdbx_description
1 polymer ?
#
loop_
_entity_poly.entity_id
_entity_poly.type
_entity_poly.pdbx_seq_one_letter_code
_entity_poly.pdbx_strand_id
1 'polypeptide(L)'
;MLFWGHDKECALRREGVMKHIVSMKNTLSQVYPKNAPFFIDGFGNYNLEVHGAHGTRFENKSILNLYMIDSGDNSKVDYTPGKGYDWIKASQISMSFGFLLQRAYNMGNPETQKEPAPVLVYIHSPVPEVNSFGPNNMTGVKQEESCNPDMNSG
;
A
#
# COMPACT_ATOMS: atom_id res chain seq x y z
N MET A 1 -1.53 -9.67 -3.37
CA MET A 1 -1.41 -9.91 -1.92
C MET A 1 -0.98 -8.60 -1.28
N LEU A 2 -1.66 -8.19 -0.21
CA LEU A 2 -1.17 -7.13 0.69
C LEU A 2 -0.40 -7.83 1.80
N PHE A 3 0.81 -7.35 2.09
CA PHE A 3 1.66 -7.96 3.10
C PHE A 3 1.17 -7.60 4.50
N TRP A 4 1.13 -8.59 5.39
CA TRP A 4 0.77 -8.44 6.79
C TRP A 4 2.00 -8.67 7.69
N GLY A 5 2.00 -8.10 8.90
CA GLY A 5 3.01 -8.36 9.92
C GLY A 5 3.29 -9.84 10.19
N HIS A 6 2.28 -10.72 10.07
CA HIS A 6 2.46 -12.16 10.27
C HIS A 6 3.21 -12.87 9.13
N ASP A 7 3.46 -12.23 7.99
CA ASP A 7 4.28 -12.82 6.92
C ASP A 7 5.76 -13.03 7.33
N LYS A 8 6.13 -12.58 8.55
CA LYS A 8 7.41 -12.83 9.21
C LYS A 8 7.42 -14.09 10.10
N GLU A 9 6.27 -14.69 10.38
CA GLU A 9 6.18 -15.88 11.26
C GLU A 9 6.62 -17.17 10.57
N CYS A 10 7.00 -17.10 9.29
CA CYS A 10 7.57 -18.20 8.52
C CYS A 10 9.11 -18.10 8.40
N ALA A 11 9.75 -19.22 8.07
CA ALA A 11 11.21 -19.32 7.89
C ALA A 11 11.78 -18.46 6.75
N LEU A 12 10.93 -17.91 5.88
CA LEU A 12 11.33 -17.08 4.74
C LEU A 12 11.34 -15.60 5.11
N ARG A 13 12.37 -14.87 4.67
CA ARG A 13 12.39 -13.41 4.74
C ARG A 13 11.25 -12.84 3.90
N ARG A 14 10.60 -11.75 4.35
CA ARG A 14 9.49 -11.07 3.65
C ARG A 14 9.78 -10.80 2.17
N GLU A 15 11.01 -10.39 1.83
CA GLU A 15 11.44 -10.22 0.44
C GLU A 15 11.33 -11.52 -0.38
N GLY A 16 11.75 -12.64 0.22
CA GLY A 16 11.66 -13.97 -0.39
C GLY A 16 10.21 -14.40 -0.59
N VAL A 17 9.34 -14.13 0.38
CA VAL A 17 7.89 -14.36 0.26
C VAL A 17 7.31 -13.55 -0.90
N MET A 18 7.59 -12.25 -0.97
CA MET A 18 7.14 -11.40 -2.08
C MET A 18 7.63 -11.93 -3.43
N LYS A 19 8.93 -12.24 -3.54
CA LYS A 19 9.52 -12.80 -4.77
C LYS A 19 8.84 -14.11 -5.19
N HIS A 20 8.51 -14.98 -4.23
CA HIS A 20 7.77 -16.20 -4.50
C HIS A 20 6.34 -15.89 -4.99
N ILE A 21 5.61 -15.00 -4.31
CA ILE A 21 4.24 -14.62 -4.67
C ILE A 21 4.15 -14.04 -6.08
N VAL A 22 5.12 -13.20 -6.48
CA VAL A 22 5.19 -12.64 -7.85
C VAL A 22 5.45 -13.72 -8.90
N SER A 23 6.08 -14.84 -8.52
CA SER A 23 6.33 -15.96 -9.45
C SER A 23 5.14 -16.89 -9.65
N MET A 24 4.07 -16.76 -8.85
CA MET A 24 2.93 -17.66 -8.91
C MET A 24 2.04 -17.40 -10.13
N LYS A 25 1.44 -18.47 -10.66
CA LYS A 25 0.50 -18.38 -11.78
C LYS A 25 -0.70 -17.49 -11.41
N ASN A 26 -1.09 -16.60 -12.32
CA ASN A 26 -2.22 -15.66 -12.18
C ASN A 26 -2.08 -14.63 -11.05
N THR A 27 -0.89 -14.45 -10.47
CA THR A 27 -0.65 -13.33 -9.55
C THR A 27 -0.62 -12.01 -10.32
N LEU A 28 -1.26 -10.99 -9.76
CA LEU A 28 -1.05 -9.60 -10.18
C LEU A 28 -0.08 -8.87 -9.27
N SER A 29 0.44 -9.54 -8.23
CA SER A 29 1.32 -8.91 -7.26
C SER A 29 2.65 -8.52 -7.92
N GLN A 30 3.22 -7.38 -7.55
CA GLN A 30 4.50 -6.92 -8.06
C GLN A 30 5.42 -6.51 -6.91
N VAL A 31 6.73 -6.65 -7.09
CA VAL A 31 7.69 -6.00 -6.20
C VAL A 31 7.72 -4.50 -6.48
N TYR A 32 8.20 -3.72 -5.52
CA TYR A 32 8.47 -2.29 -5.73
C TYR A 32 9.25 -2.04 -7.03
N PRO A 33 9.00 -0.91 -7.71
CA PRO A 33 9.67 -0.61 -8.97
C PRO A 33 11.18 -0.49 -8.75
N LYS A 34 11.95 -1.40 -9.37
CA LYS A 34 13.42 -1.47 -9.24
C LYS A 34 14.15 -0.19 -9.69
N ASN A 35 13.51 0.60 -10.56
CA ASN A 35 14.05 1.85 -11.10
C ASN A 35 13.50 3.09 -10.37
N ALA A 36 13.01 2.94 -9.14
CA ALA A 36 12.63 4.08 -8.33
C ALA A 36 13.86 4.98 -8.07
N PRO A 37 13.74 6.32 -8.21
CA PRO A 37 14.85 7.23 -8.01
C PRO A 37 15.24 7.40 -6.52
N PHE A 38 14.54 6.71 -5.62
CA PHE A 38 14.75 6.75 -4.18
C PHE A 38 14.43 5.39 -3.56
N PHE A 39 14.91 5.18 -2.34
CA PHE A 39 14.63 4.00 -1.55
C PHE A 39 13.15 3.95 -1.14
N ILE A 40 12.52 2.78 -1.25
CA ILE A 40 11.13 2.53 -0.87
C ILE A 40 11.09 1.48 0.23
N ASP A 41 10.42 1.80 1.35
CA ASP A 41 10.20 0.84 2.43
C ASP A 41 9.25 -0.27 2.01
N GLY A 42 9.52 -1.50 2.43
CA GLY A 42 8.70 -2.66 2.10
C GLY A 42 8.97 -3.24 0.71
N PHE A 43 8.42 -4.43 0.44
CA PHE A 43 8.71 -5.20 -0.77
C PHE A 43 7.52 -5.21 -1.75
N GLY A 44 6.30 -5.15 -1.22
CA GLY A 44 5.06 -5.29 -1.98
C GLY A 44 4.32 -3.98 -2.28
N ASN A 45 5.04 -2.92 -2.62
CA ASN A 45 4.43 -1.64 -3.00
C ASN A 45 4.31 -1.51 -4.52
N TYR A 46 3.10 -1.43 -5.09
CA TYR A 46 2.89 -1.38 -6.54
C TYR A 46 1.52 -0.79 -6.93
N ASN A 47 1.39 -0.36 -8.18
CA ASN A 47 0.11 0.05 -8.77
C ASN A 47 -0.42 -1.02 -9.73
N LEU A 48 -1.70 -1.35 -9.60
CA LEU A 48 -2.44 -2.07 -10.63
C LEU A 48 -3.36 -1.12 -11.37
N GLU A 49 -3.18 -1.05 -12.67
CA GLU A 49 -4.00 -0.24 -13.55
C GLU A 49 -5.15 -1.08 -14.10
N VAL A 50 -6.36 -0.58 -13.94
CA VAL A 50 -7.53 -1.07 -14.68
C VAL A 50 -7.64 -0.23 -15.92
N HIS A 51 -7.49 -0.84 -17.09
CA HIS A 51 -7.60 -0.16 -18.36
C HIS A 51 -9.05 -0.09 -18.86
N GLY A 52 -9.33 0.89 -19.72
CA GLY A 52 -10.63 1.00 -20.37
C GLY A 52 -10.95 -0.22 -21.23
N ALA A 53 -12.23 -0.40 -21.54
CA ALA A 53 -12.65 -1.51 -22.39
C ALA A 53 -12.03 -1.42 -23.80
N HIS A 54 -11.76 -2.59 -24.39
CA HIS A 54 -11.26 -2.71 -25.76
C HIS A 54 -12.19 -2.00 -26.76
N GLY A 55 -11.62 -1.26 -27.71
CA GLY A 55 -12.32 -0.46 -28.71
C GLY A 55 -12.79 0.91 -28.21
N THR A 56 -12.49 1.30 -26.98
CA THR A 56 -12.83 2.61 -26.44
C THR A 56 -11.64 3.57 -26.49
N ARG A 57 -11.90 4.89 -26.38
CA ARG A 57 -10.85 5.91 -26.25
C ARG A 57 -9.95 5.75 -25.01
N PHE A 58 -10.32 4.84 -24.10
CA PHE A 58 -9.62 4.54 -22.85
C PHE A 58 -8.96 3.15 -22.85
N GLU A 59 -9.00 2.40 -23.95
CA GLU A 59 -8.50 1.01 -24.02
C GLU A 59 -7.07 0.84 -23.49
N ASN A 60 -6.18 1.79 -23.76
CA ASN A 60 -4.79 1.77 -23.29
C ASN A 60 -4.54 2.85 -22.23
N LYS A 61 -5.59 3.22 -21.49
CA LYS A 61 -5.51 4.24 -20.44
C LYS A 61 -6.04 3.65 -19.14
N SER A 62 -5.32 3.90 -18.06
CA SER A 62 -5.82 3.60 -16.72
C SER A 62 -7.08 4.43 -16.46
N ILE A 63 -8.18 3.76 -16.12
CA ILE A 63 -9.44 4.34 -15.67
C ILE A 63 -9.64 4.19 -14.16
N LEU A 64 -8.82 3.37 -13.50
CA LEU A 64 -8.76 3.20 -12.05
C LEU A 64 -7.38 2.66 -11.67
N ASN A 65 -6.75 3.27 -10.67
CA ASN A 65 -5.48 2.82 -10.11
C ASN A 65 -5.71 2.20 -8.73
N LEU A 66 -5.17 1.01 -8.51
CA LEU A 66 -5.19 0.31 -7.23
C LEU A 66 -3.76 0.29 -6.67
N TYR A 67 -3.45 1.18 -5.74
CA TYR A 67 -2.16 1.18 -5.06
C TYR A 67 -2.18 0.20 -3.91
N MET A 68 -1.28 -0.77 -3.98
CA MET A 68 -0.98 -1.71 -2.91
C MET A 68 0.21 -1.16 -2.15
N ILE A 69 0.05 -0.87 -0.86
CA ILE A 69 1.12 -0.34 0.00
C ILE A 69 1.44 -1.36 1.08
N ASP A 70 2.72 -1.72 1.17
CA ASP A 70 3.27 -2.62 2.19
C ASP A 70 3.57 -1.82 3.45
N SER A 71 2.65 -1.81 4.42
CA SER A 71 2.80 -1.05 5.66
C SER A 71 3.93 -1.55 6.59
N GLY A 72 4.69 -2.58 6.19
CA GLY A 72 5.81 -3.10 6.96
C GLY A 72 5.44 -4.26 7.90
N ASP A 73 6.36 -4.61 8.80
CA ASP A 73 6.19 -5.69 9.79
C ASP A 73 5.86 -5.12 11.17
N ASN A 74 6.87 -5.03 12.04
CA ASN A 74 6.76 -4.50 13.38
C ASN A 74 7.61 -3.24 13.44
N SER A 75 7.16 -2.27 14.23
CA SER A 75 7.91 -1.05 14.52
C SER A 75 9.33 -1.39 14.95
N LYS A 76 10.30 -0.70 14.33
CA LYS A 76 11.71 -0.76 14.70
C LYS A 76 12.10 0.35 15.67
N VAL A 77 11.14 1.13 16.15
CA VAL A 77 11.36 2.25 17.06
C VAL A 77 11.26 1.75 18.50
N ASP A 78 12.32 1.92 19.28
CA ASP A 78 12.42 1.36 20.64
C ASP A 78 11.44 2.00 21.64
N TYR A 79 10.91 3.20 21.34
CA TYR A 79 10.02 3.94 22.25
C TYR A 79 8.52 3.65 22.03
N THR A 80 8.14 2.81 21.06
CA THR A 80 6.75 2.31 20.97
C THR A 80 6.55 1.17 21.97
N PRO A 81 5.67 1.32 22.97
CA PRO A 81 5.30 0.21 23.85
C PRO A 81 4.92 -1.03 23.03
N GLY A 82 5.34 -2.22 23.47
CA GLY A 82 4.83 -3.48 22.92
C GLY A 82 5.37 -3.98 21.57
N LYS A 83 6.32 -3.31 20.90
CA LYS A 83 6.82 -3.76 19.56
C LYS A 83 5.66 -4.00 18.55
N GLY A 84 4.69 -3.09 18.54
CA GLY A 84 3.50 -3.16 17.68
C GLY A 84 3.83 -3.11 16.18
N TYR A 85 2.79 -3.09 15.33
CA TYR A 85 2.97 -3.05 13.88
C TYR A 85 3.73 -1.81 13.39
N ASP A 86 4.44 -1.94 12.27
CA ASP A 86 5.05 -0.80 11.58
C ASP A 86 3.95 0.03 10.87
N TRP A 87 4.31 1.24 10.42
CA TRP A 87 3.40 2.16 9.75
C TRP A 87 3.91 2.56 8.35
N ILE A 88 2.99 3.15 7.57
CA ILE A 88 3.30 3.67 6.24
C ILE A 88 4.30 4.83 6.37
N LYS A 89 5.37 4.79 5.57
CA LYS A 89 6.44 5.79 5.57
C LYS A 89 6.35 6.72 4.37
N ALA A 90 6.99 7.87 4.48
CA ALA A 90 7.03 8.88 3.41
C ALA A 90 7.52 8.30 2.07
N SER A 91 8.49 7.38 2.09
CA SER A 91 9.02 6.73 0.89
C SER A 91 7.92 6.01 0.06
N GLN A 92 6.97 5.38 0.73
CA GLN A 92 5.86 4.64 0.12
C GLN A 92 4.81 5.59 -0.44
N ILE A 93 4.52 6.67 0.29
CA ILE A 93 3.61 7.73 -0.15
C ILE A 93 4.20 8.43 -1.39
N SER A 94 5.48 8.80 -1.36
CA SER A 94 6.17 9.43 -2.49
C SER A 94 6.22 8.55 -3.73
N MET A 95 6.33 7.22 -3.55
CA MET A 95 6.25 6.29 -4.68
C MET A 95 4.86 6.29 -5.32
N SER A 96 3.81 6.17 -4.51
CA SER A 96 2.42 6.12 -5.01
C SER A 96 1.98 7.44 -5.63
N PHE A 97 2.11 8.56 -4.91
CA PHE A 97 1.57 9.85 -5.33
C PHE A 97 2.51 10.72 -6.16
N GLY A 98 3.82 10.53 -6.02
CA GLY A 98 4.82 11.26 -6.79
C GLY A 98 5.18 10.50 -8.07
N PHE A 99 5.94 9.42 -7.92
CA PHE A 99 6.60 8.75 -9.03
C PHE A 99 5.64 8.01 -9.97
N LEU A 100 4.73 7.19 -9.42
CA LEU A 100 3.83 6.37 -10.25
C LEU A 100 2.73 7.19 -10.91
N LEU A 101 2.09 8.10 -10.16
CA LEU A 101 1.13 9.04 -10.73
C LEU A 101 1.76 9.87 -11.86
N GLN A 102 2.92 10.50 -11.62
CA GLN A 102 3.58 11.31 -12.64
C GLN A 102 3.93 10.51 -13.90
N ARG A 103 4.33 9.24 -13.76
CA ARG A 103 4.59 8.35 -14.90
C ARG A 103 3.32 8.01 -15.68
N ALA A 104 2.21 7.74 -14.99
CA ALA A 104 0.92 7.47 -15.62
C ALA A 104 0.38 8.69 -16.41
N TYR A 105 0.63 9.92 -15.94
CA TYR A 105 0.24 11.14 -16.66
C TYR A 105 1.13 11.47 -17.85
N ASN A 106 2.43 11.20 -17.76
CA ASN A 106 3.41 11.68 -18.73
C ASN A 106 3.65 10.71 -19.90
N MET A 107 3.18 9.46 -19.83
CA MET A 107 3.27 8.51 -20.96
C MET A 107 2.06 8.68 -21.89
N GLY A 108 2.08 9.77 -22.66
CA GLY A 108 1.05 10.12 -23.64
C GLY A 108 1.19 9.37 -24.96
N ASN A 109 0.12 8.71 -25.40
CA ASN A 109 -0.45 8.78 -26.76
C ASN A 109 -1.70 7.89 -26.88
N PRO A 110 -2.71 8.24 -27.72
CA PRO A 110 -2.81 9.41 -28.60
C PRO A 110 -3.61 10.59 -28.00
N GLU A 111 -4.17 10.44 -26.81
CA GLU A 111 -4.94 11.48 -26.13
C GLU A 111 -4.58 11.53 -24.65
N THR A 112 -3.97 12.62 -24.19
CA THR A 112 -3.74 12.88 -22.76
C THR A 112 -5.08 12.90 -22.03
N GLN A 113 -5.23 12.06 -21.00
CA GLN A 113 -6.41 12.10 -20.15
C GLN A 113 -6.43 13.44 -19.41
N LYS A 114 -7.51 14.22 -19.57
CA LYS A 114 -7.61 15.56 -18.98
C LYS A 114 -7.55 15.54 -17.44
N GLU A 115 -8.00 14.44 -16.85
CA GLU A 115 -8.06 14.28 -15.40
C GLU A 115 -7.47 12.93 -14.95
N PRO A 116 -6.90 12.89 -13.72
CA PRO A 116 -6.60 11.65 -13.01
C PRO A 116 -7.63 10.56 -13.17
N ALA A 117 -7.17 9.34 -13.44
CA ALA A 117 -7.97 8.19 -13.07
C ALA A 117 -8.14 8.16 -11.54
N PRO A 118 -9.33 7.87 -11.01
CA PRO A 118 -9.55 7.70 -9.60
C PRO A 118 -8.58 6.67 -9.01
N VAL A 119 -8.33 6.81 -7.71
CA VAL A 119 -7.35 6.03 -7.00
C VAL A 119 -8.01 5.35 -5.80
N LEU A 120 -7.76 4.05 -5.65
CA LEU A 120 -7.99 3.31 -4.42
C LEU A 120 -6.64 2.88 -3.83
N VAL A 121 -6.48 3.09 -2.54
CA VAL A 121 -5.27 2.69 -1.80
C VAL A 121 -5.64 1.55 -0.87
N TYR A 122 -4.89 0.46 -0.97
CA TYR A 122 -5.00 -0.69 -0.10
C TYR A 122 -3.80 -0.75 0.82
N ILE A 123 -4.07 -0.76 2.12
CA ILE A 123 -3.08 -0.82 3.21
C ILE A 123 -3.55 -1.88 4.20
N HIS A 124 -2.61 -2.64 4.76
CA HIS A 124 -2.95 -3.71 5.70
C HIS A 124 -3.10 -3.17 7.13
N SER A 125 -2.06 -2.51 7.67
CA SER A 125 -2.17 -1.83 8.96
C SER A 125 -2.68 -0.40 8.73
N PRO A 126 -3.88 -0.05 9.24
CA PRO A 126 -4.45 1.26 9.02
C PRO A 126 -3.65 2.36 9.72
N VAL A 127 -3.78 3.58 9.18
CA VAL A 127 -3.53 4.85 9.89
C VAL A 127 -4.26 4.79 11.24
N PRO A 128 -3.68 5.27 12.36
CA PRO A 128 -4.02 4.85 13.72
C PRO A 128 -5.52 4.68 13.98
N GLU A 129 -5.86 3.50 14.47
CA GLU A 129 -7.14 3.29 15.14
C GLU A 129 -7.09 4.02 16.49
N VAL A 130 -8.07 4.88 16.72
CA VAL A 130 -8.11 5.66 17.96
C VAL A 130 -8.48 4.72 19.10
N ASN A 131 -7.51 4.42 19.98
CA ASN A 131 -7.76 3.55 21.12
C ASN A 131 -8.61 4.22 22.22
N SER A 132 -8.71 5.56 22.18
CA SER A 132 -9.47 6.38 23.11
C SER A 132 -10.52 7.19 22.35
N PHE A 133 -11.78 6.82 22.50
CA PHE A 133 -12.90 7.67 22.12
C PHE A 133 -13.21 8.65 23.25
N GLY A 134 -13.64 9.86 22.91
CA GLY A 134 -14.17 10.77 23.92
C GLY A 134 -15.34 10.13 24.68
N PRO A 135 -15.59 10.49 25.95
CA PRO A 135 -16.51 9.77 26.84
C PRO A 135 -17.98 9.71 26.36
N ASN A 136 -18.34 10.48 25.34
CA ASN A 136 -19.71 10.65 24.90
C ASN A 136 -19.83 10.25 23.42
N ASN A 137 -20.62 9.20 23.15
CA ASN A 137 -21.03 8.68 21.83
C ASN A 137 -20.35 7.40 21.32
N MET A 138 -20.00 6.46 22.21
CA MET A 138 -19.80 5.07 21.76
C MET A 138 -21.11 4.30 21.86
N THR A 139 -21.54 3.69 20.77
CA THR A 139 -22.59 2.66 20.76
C THR A 139 -21.95 1.29 20.54
N GLY A 140 -22.18 0.35 21.46
CA GLY A 140 -21.61 -1.00 21.41
C GLY A 140 -20.62 -1.30 22.54
N VAL A 141 -20.10 -2.52 22.56
CA VAL A 141 -19.11 -3.01 23.53
C VAL A 141 -17.82 -3.36 22.79
N LYS A 142 -16.70 -2.76 23.17
CA LYS A 142 -15.36 -3.14 22.68
C LYS A 142 -14.99 -4.49 23.29
N GLN A 143 -14.97 -5.54 22.47
CA GLN A 143 -14.65 -6.92 22.89
C GLN A 143 -13.18 -7.31 22.70
N GLU A 144 -12.39 -6.45 22.04
CA GLU A 144 -11.00 -6.73 21.68
C GLU A 144 -10.15 -5.49 21.92
N GLU A 145 -8.89 -5.67 22.30
CA GLU A 145 -7.90 -4.58 22.32
C GLU A 145 -7.57 -4.16 20.88
N SER A 146 -7.26 -2.88 20.65
CA SER A 146 -6.81 -2.50 19.30
C SER A 146 -5.38 -2.95 19.12
N CYS A 147 -5.14 -3.65 18.02
CA CYS A 147 -3.84 -4.14 17.61
C CYS A 147 -3.16 -3.17 16.63
N ASN A 148 -3.45 -1.86 16.69
CA ASN A 148 -2.85 -0.86 15.81
C ASN A 148 -1.50 -0.35 16.35
N PRO A 149 -0.67 0.34 15.54
CA PRO A 149 0.52 1.00 16.05
C PRO A 149 0.17 2.11 17.06
N ASP A 150 0.95 2.21 18.14
CA ASP A 150 0.80 3.22 19.20
C ASP A 150 1.07 4.66 18.73
N MET A 151 1.83 4.80 17.63
CA MET A 151 2.25 6.09 17.06
C MET A 151 1.61 6.30 15.69
N ASN A 152 1.26 7.55 15.39
CA ASN A 152 0.73 7.96 14.09
C ASN A 152 1.86 8.17 13.08
N SER A 153 1.61 7.87 11.80
CA SER A 153 2.46 8.24 10.66
C SER A 153 2.29 9.71 10.23
N GLY A 154 1.85 10.58 11.15
CA GLY A 154 1.71 12.03 10.94
C GLY A 154 3.06 12.72 11.00
#